data_AF-A0A7V1NTD9-F1
#
_entry.id   AF-A0A7V1NTD9-F1
#
_cell.length_a   1.000
_cell.length_b   1.000
_cell.length_c   1.000
_cell.angle_alpha   90.00
_cell.angle_beta   90.00
_cell.angle_gamma   90.00
#
_symmetry.space_group_name_H-M   'P 1'
#
loop_
_entity.id
_entity.type
_entity.pdbx_description
1 polymer ?
#
loop_
_entity_poly.entity_id
_entity_poly.type
_entity_poly.pdbx_seq_one_letter_code
_entity_poly.pdbx_strand_id
1 'polypeptide(L)'
;ALDIAQFLELQIFARFGTELDRATREQLARGERVRAILTQPQYEPMPVSHQVVIIYAAGQGYLDDVPIEQVHRFETLLLKFLEQQCSGLLAEFSTGHWNPHLETDLRSALVRFKEQVWHM
;
A
#
# COMPACT_ATOMS: atom_id res chain seq x y z
N ALA A 1 4.00 5.93 9.93
CA ALA A 1 4.03 6.43 8.55
C ALA A 1 5.43 6.17 8.01
N LEU A 2 5.55 5.40 6.93
CA LEU A 2 6.84 5.27 6.25
C LEU A 2 7.11 6.61 5.56
N ASP A 3 8.19 7.28 5.92
CA ASP A 3 8.61 8.50 5.25
C ASP A 3 9.42 8.11 4.00
N ILE A 4 8.88 8.41 2.82
CA ILE A 4 9.54 8.11 1.54
C ILE A 4 10.89 8.85 1.46
N ALA A 5 11.03 10.02 2.08
CA ALA A 5 12.29 10.73 2.13
C ALA A 5 13.36 9.93 2.89
N GLN A 6 13.00 9.38 4.05
CA GLN A 6 13.88 8.53 4.84
C GLN A 6 14.28 7.25 4.08
N PHE A 7 13.34 6.66 3.33
CA PHE A 7 13.65 5.52 2.45
C PHE A 7 14.68 5.89 1.37
N LEU A 8 14.52 7.03 0.69
CA LEU A 8 15.43 7.47 -0.37
C LEU A 8 16.84 7.72 0.17
N GLU A 9 16.94 8.34 1.36
CA GLU A 9 18.23 8.51 2.06
C GLU A 9 18.87 7.15 2.35
N LEU A 10 18.12 6.22 2.97
CA LEU A 10 18.58 4.87 3.27
C LEU A 10 19.01 4.11 2.02
N GLN A 11 18.27 4.23 0.91
CA GLN A 11 18.58 3.57 -0.35
C GLN A 11 19.91 4.07 -0.94
N ILE A 12 20.21 5.37 -0.80
CA ILE A 12 21.49 5.95 -1.22
C ILE A 12 22.61 5.42 -0.32
N PHE A 13 22.46 5.43 1.01
CA PHE A 13 23.47 4.91 1.93
C PHE A 13 23.74 3.41 1.74
N ALA A 14 22.70 2.63 1.47
CA ALA A 14 22.78 1.19 1.24
C ALA A 14 23.59 0.82 -0.02
N ARG A 15 23.76 1.75 -0.97
CA ARG A 15 24.63 1.54 -2.15
C ARG A 15 26.12 1.68 -1.83
N PHE A 16 26.47 2.28 -0.69
CA PHE A 16 27.85 2.54 -0.28
C PHE A 16 28.30 1.70 0.93
N GLY A 17 27.37 1.11 1.68
CA GLY A 17 27.66 0.25 2.84
C GLY A 17 27.76 -1.24 2.48
N THR A 18 28.70 -1.96 3.09
CA THR A 18 28.95 -3.39 2.81
C THR A 18 28.10 -4.36 3.64
N GLU A 19 27.54 -3.93 4.78
CA GLU A 19 26.65 -4.74 5.59
C GLU A 19 25.42 -3.95 6.02
N LEU A 20 24.25 -4.43 5.59
CA LEU A 20 22.95 -3.95 6.05
C LEU A 20 22.41 -4.93 7.07
N ASP A 21 22.07 -4.41 8.26
CA ASP A 21 21.34 -5.14 9.28
C ASP A 21 19.92 -5.48 8.79
N ARG A 22 19.27 -6.42 9.47
CA ARG A 22 17.96 -6.95 9.05
C ARG A 22 16.88 -5.87 8.99
N ALA A 23 16.86 -4.94 9.96
CA ALA A 23 15.84 -3.89 10.01
C ALA A 23 15.96 -2.95 8.80
N THR A 24 17.19 -2.59 8.40
CA THR A 24 17.41 -1.76 7.20
C THR A 24 16.98 -2.47 5.93
N ARG A 25 17.23 -3.78 5.81
CA ARG A 25 16.75 -4.56 4.65
C ARG A 25 15.23 -4.58 4.55
N GLU A 26 14.54 -4.75 5.67
CA GLU A 26 13.07 -4.73 5.72
C GLU A 26 12.51 -3.35 5.35
N GLN A 27 13.13 -2.26 5.83
CA GLN A 27 12.74 -0.90 5.45
C GLN A 27 12.95 -0.61 3.96
N LEU A 28 14.09 -1.03 3.40
CA LEU A 28 14.34 -0.90 1.96
C LEU A 28 13.32 -1.72 1.15
N ALA A 29 13.06 -2.96 1.56
CA ALA A 29 12.10 -3.84 0.91
C ALA A 29 10.68 -3.23 0.90
N ARG A 30 10.25 -2.61 2.01
CA ARG A 30 8.97 -1.90 2.07
C ARG A 30 8.98 -0.66 1.16
N GLY A 31 10.05 0.12 1.18
CA GLY A 31 10.15 1.33 0.36
C GLY A 31 10.12 1.06 -1.14
N GLU A 32 10.74 -0.03 -1.60
CA GLU A 32 10.62 -0.46 -3.01
C GLU A 32 9.18 -0.78 -3.41
N ARG A 33 8.39 -1.41 -2.53
CA ARG A 33 6.96 -1.70 -2.77
C ARG A 33 6.11 -0.45 -2.76
N VAL A 34 6.36 0.46 -1.82
CA VAL A 34 5.70 1.77 -1.78
C VAL A 34 5.98 2.54 -3.06
N ARG A 35 7.22 2.53 -3.56
CA ARG A 35 7.56 3.16 -4.83
C ARG A 35 6.87 2.49 -6.02
N ALA A 36 6.83 1.15 -6.05
CA ALA A 36 6.16 0.41 -7.09
C ALA A 36 4.67 0.77 -7.17
N ILE A 37 3.98 0.85 -6.02
CA ILE A 37 2.54 1.14 -6.01
C ILE A 37 2.19 2.61 -6.29
N LEU A 38 3.15 3.52 -6.13
CA LEU A 38 3.00 4.92 -6.56
C LEU A 38 3.19 5.10 -8.07
N THR A 39 3.51 4.02 -8.80
CA THR A 39 3.66 4.07 -10.26
C THR A 39 2.30 3.85 -10.91
N GLN A 40 1.81 4.86 -11.62
CA GLN A 40 0.52 4.82 -12.30
C GLN A 40 0.71 4.76 -13.83
N PRO A 41 -0.04 3.90 -14.55
CA PRO A 41 0.00 3.89 -16.01
C PRO A 41 -0.52 5.20 -16.61
N GLN A 42 0.00 5.53 -17.79
CA GLN A 42 -0.37 6.74 -18.50
C GLN A 42 -1.84 6.67 -18.94
N TYR A 43 -2.57 7.79 -18.81
CA TYR A 43 -4.00 7.94 -19.18
C TYR A 43 -5.02 7.14 -18.36
N GLU A 44 -4.63 6.55 -17.23
CA GLU A 44 -5.55 5.83 -16.34
C GLU A 44 -5.67 6.56 -15.00
N PRO A 45 -6.41 7.68 -14.91
CA PRO A 45 -6.57 8.42 -13.65
C PRO A 45 -7.24 7.56 -12.57
N MET A 46 -6.70 7.62 -11.36
CA MET A 46 -7.24 6.89 -10.22
C MET A 46 -8.13 7.80 -9.34
N PRO A 47 -9.32 7.35 -8.90
CA PRO A 47 -10.14 8.08 -7.93
C PRO A 47 -9.41 8.33 -6.60
N VAL A 48 -9.70 9.44 -5.93
CA VAL A 48 -9.10 9.79 -4.63
C VAL A 48 -9.33 8.70 -3.59
N SER A 49 -10.52 8.11 -3.54
CA SER A 49 -10.84 7.00 -2.63
C SER A 49 -9.92 5.80 -2.81
N HIS A 50 -9.58 5.46 -4.06
CA HIS A 50 -8.66 4.36 -4.37
C HIS A 50 -7.22 4.71 -3.97
N GLN A 51 -6.78 5.95 -4.25
CA GLN A 51 -5.47 6.43 -3.85
C GLN A 51 -5.29 6.37 -2.32
N VAL A 52 -6.28 6.82 -1.56
CA VAL A 52 -6.26 6.81 -0.09
C VAL A 52 -6.07 5.39 0.44
N VAL A 53 -6.85 4.43 -0.06
CA VAL A 53 -6.76 3.01 0.33
C VAL A 53 -5.37 2.45 0.05
N ILE A 54 -4.85 2.67 -1.16
CA ILE A 54 -3.58 2.10 -1.61
C ILE A 54 -2.41 2.67 -0.80
N ILE A 55 -2.37 3.99 -0.64
CA ILE A 55 -1.34 4.67 0.15
C ILE A 55 -1.40 4.22 1.62
N TYR A 56 -2.60 4.06 2.17
CA TYR A 56 -2.77 3.54 3.52
C TYR A 56 -2.25 2.11 3.66
N ALA A 57 -2.63 1.21 2.75
CA ALA A 57 -2.19 -0.18 2.74
C ALA A 57 -0.66 -0.30 2.67
N ALA A 58 -0.04 0.50 1.79
CA ALA A 58 1.42 0.53 1.63
C ALA A 58 2.13 1.14 2.86
N GLY A 59 1.58 2.21 3.43
CA GLY A 59 2.14 2.87 4.61
C GLY A 59 2.06 2.04 5.90
N GLN A 60 1.07 1.16 6.01
CA GLN A 60 0.88 0.27 7.16
C GLN A 60 1.54 -1.12 7.00
N GLY A 61 2.22 -1.39 5.87
CA GLY A 61 2.94 -2.64 5.66
C GLY A 61 2.08 -3.82 5.21
N TYR A 62 0.86 -3.60 4.71
CA TYR A 62 0.02 -4.68 4.18
C TYR A 62 0.60 -5.35 2.93
N LEU A 63 1.58 -4.70 2.31
CA LEU A 63 2.29 -5.16 1.12
C LEU A 63 3.63 -5.86 1.44
N ASP A 64 4.08 -5.91 2.69
CA ASP A 64 5.45 -6.37 3.03
C ASP A 64 5.72 -7.81 2.59
N ASP A 65 4.70 -8.67 2.61
CA ASP A 65 4.72 -10.06 2.16
C ASP A 65 4.45 -10.22 0.66
N VAL A 66 4.04 -9.16 -0.04
CA VAL A 66 3.76 -9.19 -1.48
C VAL A 66 5.08 -9.13 -2.26
N PRO A 67 5.34 -10.07 -3.19
CA PRO A 67 6.48 -9.95 -4.10
C PRO A 67 6.37 -8.71 -4.99
N ILE A 68 7.48 -8.03 -5.25
CA ILE A 68 7.47 -6.73 -5.97
C ILE A 68 6.81 -6.83 -7.35
N GLU A 69 6.98 -7.95 -8.04
CA GLU A 69 6.41 -8.24 -9.36
C GLU A 69 4.88 -8.38 -9.32
N GLN A 70 4.32 -8.66 -8.14
CA GLN A 70 2.88 -8.84 -7.95
C GLN A 70 2.20 -7.66 -7.26
N VAL A 71 2.91 -6.58 -6.95
CA VAL A 71 2.35 -5.39 -6.28
C VAL A 71 1.16 -4.82 -7.07
N HIS A 72 1.29 -4.71 -8.39
CA HIS A 72 0.21 -4.17 -9.22
C HIS A 72 -1.00 -5.13 -9.32
N ARG A 73 -0.75 -6.44 -9.25
CA ARG A 73 -1.83 -7.45 -9.16
C ARG A 73 -2.56 -7.34 -7.83
N PHE A 74 -1.82 -7.18 -6.72
CA PHE A 74 -2.38 -6.96 -5.39
C PHE A 74 -3.27 -5.71 -5.38
N GLU A 75 -2.76 -4.59 -5.90
CA GLU A 75 -3.49 -3.33 -6.04
C GLU A 75 -4.81 -3.53 -6.81
N THR A 76 -4.75 -4.13 -8.00
CA THR A 76 -5.94 -4.36 -8.83
C THR A 76 -6.97 -5.23 -8.12
N LEU A 77 -6.54 -6.29 -7.44
CA LEU A 77 -7.44 -7.18 -6.70
C LEU A 77 -8.05 -6.52 -5.47
N LEU A 78 -7.25 -5.73 -4.74
CA LEU A 78 -7.70 -5.00 -3.57
C LEU A 78 -8.77 -3.98 -3.95
N LEU A 79 -8.53 -3.19 -5.00
CA LEU A 79 -9.51 -2.20 -5.47
C LEU A 79 -10.81 -2.88 -5.90
N LYS A 80 -10.74 -3.95 -6.69
CA LYS A 80 -11.92 -4.72 -7.11
C LYS A 80 -12.70 -5.29 -5.91
N PHE A 81 -12.00 -5.81 -4.91
CA PHE A 81 -12.62 -6.33 -3.69
C PHE A 81 -13.37 -5.23 -2.95
N LEU A 82 -12.78 -4.04 -2.80
CA LEU A 82 -13.40 -2.93 -2.11
C LEU A 82 -14.58 -2.33 -2.90
N GLU A 83 -14.49 -2.27 -4.22
CA GLU A 83 -15.62 -1.87 -5.07
C GLU A 83 -16.82 -2.80 -4.90
N GLN A 84 -16.57 -4.11 -4.79
CA GLN A 84 -17.63 -5.12 -4.67
C GLN A 84 -18.21 -5.21 -3.25
N GLN A 85 -17.37 -5.16 -2.23
CA GLN A 85 -17.78 -5.46 -0.85
C GLN A 85 -17.86 -4.24 0.06
N CYS A 86 -17.19 -3.14 -0.29
CA CYS A 86 -17.00 -1.97 0.58
C CYS A 86 -17.25 -0.65 -0.18
N SER A 87 -18.18 -0.63 -1.14
CA SER A 87 -18.47 0.57 -1.96
C SER A 87 -18.89 1.79 -1.12
N GLY A 88 -19.61 1.58 -0.02
CA GLY A 88 -19.95 2.63 0.94
C GLY A 88 -18.72 3.27 1.59
N LEU A 89 -17.70 2.48 1.92
CA LEU A 89 -16.44 2.99 2.48
C LEU A 89 -15.68 3.84 1.46
N LEU A 90 -15.65 3.41 0.19
CA LEU A 90 -15.05 4.18 -0.90
C LEU A 90 -15.79 5.50 -1.15
N ALA A 91 -17.12 5.52 -1.01
CA ALA A 91 -17.92 6.74 -1.12
C ALA A 91 -17.56 7.74 -0.02
N GLU A 92 -17.43 7.30 1.23
CA GLU A 92 -16.99 8.16 2.34
C GLU A 92 -15.61 8.79 2.07
N PHE A 93 -14.64 8.01 1.60
CA PHE A 93 -13.31 8.55 1.25
C PHE A 93 -13.36 9.52 0.06
N SER A 94 -14.28 9.34 -0.88
CA SER A 94 -14.43 10.26 -2.01
C SER A 94 -14.90 11.66 -1.60
N THR A 95 -15.59 11.77 -0.47
CA THR A 95 -16.03 13.06 0.12
C THR A 95 -14.94 13.76 0.92
N GLY A 96 -13.79 13.12 1.14
CA GLY A 96 -12.67 13.65 1.93
C GLY A 96 -12.81 13.43 3.44
N HIS A 97 -13.78 12.64 3.89
CA HIS A 97 -13.92 12.30 5.31
C HIS A 97 -12.90 11.23 5.72
N TRP A 98 -12.06 11.55 6.70
CA TRP A 98 -11.20 10.60 7.39
C TRP A 98 -11.46 10.68 8.89
N ASN A 99 -11.80 9.54 9.50
CA ASN A 99 -12.00 9.45 10.95
C ASN A 99 -11.56 8.06 11.47
N PRO A 100 -11.38 7.90 12.79
CA PRO A 100 -10.89 6.63 13.35
C PRO A 100 -11.80 5.42 13.10
N HIS A 101 -13.11 5.62 12.90
CA HIS A 101 -14.04 4.54 12.60
C HIS A 101 -13.83 4.02 11.17
N LEU A 102 -13.78 4.93 10.18
CA LEU A 102 -13.48 4.59 8.78
C LEU A 102 -12.11 3.91 8.64
N GLU A 103 -11.12 4.34 9.41
CA GLU A 103 -9.81 3.68 9.44
C GLU A 103 -9.89 2.25 9.98
N THR A 104 -10.72 2.01 11.00
CA THR A 104 -10.94 0.68 11.58
C THR A 104 -11.68 -0.25 10.61
N ASP A 105 -12.64 0.30 9.87
CA ASP A 105 -13.36 -0.43 8.82
C ASP A 105 -12.41 -0.77 7.67
N LEU A 106 -11.56 0.16 7.25
CA LEU A 106 -10.54 -0.07 6.22
C LEU A 106 -9.54 -1.15 6.64
N ARG A 107 -9.05 -1.11 7.87
CA ARG A 107 -8.18 -2.17 8.42
C ARG A 107 -8.86 -3.54 8.36
N SER A 108 -10.13 -3.60 8.78
CA SER A 108 -10.91 -4.83 8.77
C SER A 108 -11.11 -5.36 7.35
N ALA A 109 -11.38 -4.47 6.38
CA ALA A 109 -11.51 -4.83 4.97
C ALA A 109 -10.19 -5.34 4.38
N LEU A 110 -9.05 -4.73 4.72
CA LEU A 110 -7.72 -5.18 4.29
C LEU A 110 -7.37 -6.56 4.84
N VAL A 111 -7.67 -6.83 6.10
CA VAL A 111 -7.47 -8.17 6.69
C VAL A 111 -8.33 -9.20 5.97
N ARG A 112 -9.63 -8.92 5.77
CA ARG A 112 -10.53 -9.82 5.02
C ARG A 112 -10.05 -10.06 3.60
N PHE A 113 -9.58 -9.03 2.91
CA PHE A 113 -9.00 -9.16 1.57
C PHE A 113 -7.81 -10.13 1.56
N LYS A 114 -6.89 -9.99 2.53
CA LYS A 114 -5.74 -10.89 2.65
C LYS A 114 -6.14 -12.32 2.98
N GLU A 115 -7.18 -12.51 3.78
CA GLU A 115 -7.66 -13.85 4.13
C GLU A 115 -8.46 -14.53 3.02
N GLN A 116 -9.22 -13.78 2.20
CA GLN A 116 -10.19 -14.35 1.26
C GLN A 116 -9.75 -14.32 -0.20
N VAL A 117 -8.92 -13.35 -0.58
CA VAL A 117 -8.57 -13.10 -1.99
C VAL A 117 -7.08 -13.26 -2.22
N TRP A 118 -6.27 -12.68 -1.34
CA TRP A 118 -4.81 -12.77 -1.42
C TRP A 118 -4.29 -13.96 -0.62
N HIS A 119 -4.60 -15.17 -1.10
CA HIS A 119 -3.95 -16.37 -0.61
C HIS A 119 -2.52 -16.44 -1.14
N MET A 120 -1.54 -16.39 -0.24
CA MET A 120 -0.13 -16.64 -0.55
C MET A 120 0.22 -18.10 -0.24
#